data_AF-A0A143XRT9-F1
#
_entry.id   AF-A0A143XRT9-F1
#
_cell.length_a   1.000
_cell.length_b   1.000
_cell.length_c   1.000
_cell.angle_alpha   90.00
_cell.angle_beta   90.00
_cell.angle_gamma   90.00
#
_symmetry.space_group_name_H-M   'P 1'
#
loop_
_entity.id
_entity.type
_entity.pdbx_description
1 polymer ?
#
loop_
_entity_poly.entity_id
_entity_poly.type
_entity_poly.pdbx_seq_one_letter_code
_entity_poly.pdbx_strand_id
1 'polypeptide(L)'
;MGKQAIKLKILGKPYSFSIDSEKEELYRLAEREVNNNLVSIRQKNIQGWSEVDYLGMTALKFAIENLDMRQNRELKSDELKAVEALDAEIDAYLNTI
;
A
#
# COMPACT_ATOMS: atom_id res chain seq x y z
N MET A 1 16.20 12.81 -16.36
CA MET A 1 15.89 11.91 -15.23
C MET A 1 16.87 10.75 -15.27
N GLY A 2 17.68 10.61 -14.23
CA GLY A 2 18.76 9.62 -14.20
C GLY A 2 18.25 8.28 -13.69
N LYS A 3 18.55 7.19 -14.42
CA LYS A 3 18.37 5.84 -13.92
C LYS A 3 19.54 5.47 -13.04
N GLN A 4 19.26 4.97 -11.84
CA GLN A 4 20.25 4.58 -10.85
C GLN A 4 20.00 3.15 -10.39
N ALA A 5 21.09 2.42 -10.15
CA ALA A 5 21.01 1.09 -9.58
C ALA A 5 20.87 1.16 -8.06
N ILE A 6 19.84 0.50 -7.52
CA ILE A 6 19.61 0.37 -6.09
C ILE A 6 19.73 -1.11 -5.70
N LYS A 7 20.27 -1.36 -4.50
CA LYS A 7 20.26 -2.69 -3.86
C LYS A 7 19.32 -2.67 -2.67
N LEU A 8 18.29 -3.50 -2.71
CA LEU A 8 17.33 -3.71 -1.64
C LEU A 8 17.56 -5.10 -1.02
N LYS A 9 17.45 -5.22 0.30
CA LYS A 9 17.67 -6.47 1.03
C LYS A 9 16.36 -6.92 1.66
N ILE A 10 15.83 -8.04 1.17
CA ILE A 10 14.63 -8.67 1.69
C ILE A 10 15.03 -10.05 2.21
N LEU A 11 14.68 -10.38 3.46
CA LEU A 11 15.04 -11.68 4.08
C LEU A 11 16.55 -12.01 4.02
N GLY A 12 17.40 -11.00 4.12
CA GLY A 12 18.84 -11.22 4.01
C GLY A 12 19.37 -11.36 2.59
N LYS A 13 18.50 -11.54 1.58
CA LYS A 13 18.88 -11.69 0.17
C LYS A 13 18.92 -10.32 -0.51
N PRO A 14 20.05 -9.93 -1.13
CA PRO A 14 20.15 -8.68 -1.87
C PRO A 14 19.54 -8.81 -3.27
N TYR A 15 18.71 -7.86 -3.65
CA TYR A 15 18.09 -7.72 -4.97
C TYR A 15 18.52 -6.38 -5.58
N SER A 16 19.04 -6.43 -6.81
CA SER A 16 19.47 -5.24 -7.55
C SER A 16 18.38 -4.81 -8.53
N PHE A 17 17.97 -3.54 -8.47
CA PHE A 17 16.99 -2.95 -9.37
C PHE A 17 17.56 -1.71 -10.04
N SER A 18 17.12 -1.41 -11.26
CA SER A 18 17.37 -0.14 -11.95
C SER A 18 16.12 0.71 -11.84
N ILE A 19 16.23 1.85 -11.17
CA ILE A 19 15.10 2.72 -10.82
C ILE A 19 15.39 4.15 -11.26
N ASP A 20 14.36 5.00 -11.35
CA ASP A 20 14.58 6.45 -11.43
C ASP A 20 15.05 6.98 -10.06
N SER A 21 16.09 7.81 -10.04
CA SER A 21 16.64 8.38 -8.81
C SER A 21 15.60 9.13 -7.97
N GLU A 22 14.60 9.74 -8.60
CA GLU A 22 13.51 10.45 -7.91
C GLU A 22 12.61 9.52 -7.09
N LYS A 23 12.59 8.22 -7.40
CA LYS A 23 11.78 7.22 -6.69
C LYS A 23 12.60 6.42 -5.68
N GLU A 24 13.90 6.67 -5.54
CA GLU A 24 14.78 5.91 -4.65
C GLU A 24 14.24 5.81 -3.22
N GLU A 25 13.78 6.93 -2.67
CA GLU A 25 13.24 6.99 -1.31
C GLU A 25 12.02 6.07 -1.14
N LEU A 26 11.15 5.98 -2.15
CA LEU A 26 9.99 5.09 -2.14
C LEU A 26 10.44 3.62 -2.07
N TYR A 27 11.45 3.23 -2.84
CA TYR A 27 11.99 1.86 -2.81
C TYR A 27 12.65 1.52 -1.46
N ARG A 28 13.32 2.49 -0.82
CA ARG A 28 13.90 2.32 0.52
C ARG A 28 12.84 2.19 1.60
N LEU A 29 11.76 2.96 1.51
CA LEU A 29 10.63 2.84 2.43
C LEU A 29 9.95 1.47 2.29
N ALA A 30 9.69 1.04 1.06
CA ALA A 30 9.10 -0.28 0.79
C ALA A 30 9.96 -1.43 1.34
N GLU A 31 11.30 -1.36 1.18
CA GLU A 31 12.22 -2.34 1.78
C GLU A 31 12.08 -2.43 3.31
N ARG A 32 12.04 -1.29 4.01
CA ARG A 32 11.87 -1.26 5.47
C ARG A 32 10.52 -1.84 5.86
N GLU A 33 9.46 -1.48 5.16
CA GLU A 33 8.11 -1.90 5.47
C GLU A 33 7.92 -3.42 5.29
N VAL A 34 8.48 -3.99 4.22
CA VAL A 34 8.52 -5.44 4.00
C VAL A 34 9.28 -6.14 5.12
N ASN A 35 10.46 -5.64 5.49
CA ASN A 35 11.27 -6.23 6.56
C ASN A 35 10.59 -6.13 7.94
N ASN A 36 9.94 -5.00 8.25
CA ASN A 36 9.19 -4.83 9.51
C ASN A 36 8.01 -5.79 9.61
N ASN A 37 7.26 -5.97 8.52
CA ASN A 37 6.17 -6.93 8.47
C ASN A 37 6.66 -8.38 8.59
N LEU A 38 7.77 -8.71 7.94
CA LEU A 38 8.40 -10.02 8.08
C LEU A 38 8.80 -10.32 9.54
N VAL A 39 9.41 -9.36 10.23
CA VAL A 39 9.76 -9.50 11.66
C VAL A 39 8.49 -9.71 12.49
N SER A 40 7.43 -8.95 12.23
CA SER A 40 6.16 -9.06 12.94
C SER A 40 5.47 -10.41 12.74
N ILE A 41 5.54 -10.99 11.53
CA ILE A 41 4.94 -12.30 11.25
C ILE A 41 5.83 -13.41 11.83
N ARG A 42 7.15 -13.30 11.72
CA ARG A 42 8.09 -14.24 12.35
C ARG A 42 7.97 -14.28 13.87
N GLN A 43 7.71 -13.14 14.52
CA GLN A 43 7.47 -13.07 15.97
C GLN A 43 6.30 -13.95 16.42
N LYS A 44 5.35 -14.26 15.53
CA LYS A 44 4.24 -15.18 15.83
C LYS A 44 4.69 -16.64 15.97
N ASN A 45 5.96 -16.95 15.67
CA ASN A 45 6.63 -18.24 15.86
C ASN A 45 5.73 -19.45 15.53
N ILE A 46 5.16 -19.43 14.33
CA ILE A 46 4.24 -20.48 13.89
C ILE A 46 5.07 -21.71 13.51
N GLN A 47 4.77 -22.85 14.16
CA GLN A 47 5.47 -24.10 13.93
C GLN A 47 5.28 -24.60 12.48
N GLY A 48 6.37 -25.03 11.86
CA GLY A 48 6.36 -25.65 10.53
C GLY A 48 6.45 -24.68 9.35
N TRP A 49 6.49 -23.36 9.58
CA TRP A 49 6.62 -22.39 8.51
C TRP A 49 8.07 -22.22 8.07
N SER A 50 8.28 -22.27 6.75
CA SER A 50 9.55 -21.93 6.10
C SER A 50 9.68 -20.43 5.86
N GLU A 51 10.88 -19.98 5.51
CA GLU A 51 11.14 -18.58 5.11
C GLU A 51 10.27 -18.09 3.95
N VAL A 52 9.89 -19.01 3.06
CA VAL A 52 9.00 -18.71 1.93
C VAL A 52 7.57 -18.49 2.41
N ASP A 53 7.12 -19.24 3.42
CA ASP A 53 5.78 -19.08 4.00
C ASP A 53 5.63 -17.73 4.72
N TYR A 54 6.67 -17.30 5.44
CA TYR A 54 6.72 -15.97 6.05
C TYR A 54 6.67 -14.84 5.00
N LEU A 55 7.36 -15.02 3.87
CA LEU A 55 7.30 -14.08 2.75
C LEU A 55 5.92 -14.07 2.09
N GLY A 56 5.34 -15.24 1.85
CA GLY A 56 4.00 -15.39 1.28
C GLY A 56 2.93 -14.74 2.15
N MET A 57 3.02 -14.92 3.48
CA MET A 57 2.11 -14.28 4.43
C MET A 57 2.28 -12.76 4.47
N THR A 58 3.52 -12.27 4.34
CA THR A 58 3.79 -10.83 4.23
C THR A 58 3.17 -10.25 2.96
N ALA A 59 3.36 -10.91 1.81
CA ALA A 59 2.76 -10.49 0.55
C ALA A 59 1.22 -10.51 0.61
N LEU A 60 0.63 -11.55 1.23
CA LEU A 60 -0.82 -11.65 1.44
C LEU A 60 -1.34 -10.48 2.30
N LYS A 61 -0.65 -10.15 3.39
CA LYS A 61 -1.01 -9.02 4.25
C LYS A 61 -1.02 -7.71 3.45
N PHE A 62 0.03 -7.44 2.67
CA PHE A 62 0.07 -6.24 1.81
C PHE A 62 -1.02 -6.24 0.75
N ALA A 63 -1.37 -7.39 0.17
CA ALA A 63 -2.45 -7.48 -0.79
C ALA A 63 -3.81 -7.15 -0.15
N ILE A 64 -4.06 -7.66 1.07
CA ILE A 64 -5.27 -7.35 1.85
C ILE A 64 -5.33 -5.85 2.16
N GLU A 65 -4.25 -5.26 2.69
CA GLU A 65 -4.20 -3.83 3.00
C GLU A 65 -4.39 -2.97 1.75
N ASN A 66 -3.82 -3.35 0.61
CA ASN A 66 -4.02 -2.64 -0.66
C ASN A 66 -5.48 -2.74 -1.14
N LEU A 67 -6.11 -3.91 -1.02
CA LEU A 67 -7.53 -4.09 -1.35
C LEU A 67 -8.43 -3.26 -0.43
N ASP A 68 -8.16 -3.26 0.88
CA ASP A 68 -8.88 -2.45 1.86
C ASP A 68 -8.72 -0.95 1.57
N MET A 69 -7.51 -0.49 1.24
CA MET A 69 -7.26 0.89 0.82
C MET A 69 -7.98 1.26 -0.48
N ARG A 70 -8.11 0.33 -1.43
CA ARG A 70 -8.86 0.55 -2.68
C ARG A 70 -10.36 0.62 -2.42
N GLN A 71 -10.91 -0.31 -1.65
CA GLN A 71 -12.32 -0.30 -1.26
C GLN A 71 -12.67 0.96 -0.46
N ASN A 72 -11.83 1.39 0.48
CA ASN A 72 -12.04 2.63 1.22
C ASN A 72 -11.96 3.88 0.34
N ARG A 73 -11.15 3.88 -0.73
CA ARG A 73 -11.12 4.99 -1.69
C ARG A 73 -12.37 5.01 -2.58
N GLU A 74 -12.89 3.85 -2.98
CA GLU A 74 -14.16 3.75 -3.72
C GLU A 74 -15.33 4.24 -2.85
N LEU A 75 -15.42 3.78 -1.60
CA LEU A 75 -16.44 4.22 -0.64
C LEU A 75 -16.39 5.73 -0.38
N LYS A 76 -15.20 6.30 -0.17
CA LYS A 76 -15.04 7.76 -0.03
C LYS A 76 -15.43 8.54 -1.29
N SER A 77 -15.26 7.95 -2.47
CA SER A 77 -15.68 8.59 -3.73
C SER A 77 -17.21 8.65 -3.83
N ASP A 78 -17.89 7.60 -3.36
CA ASP A 78 -19.34 7.52 -3.44
C ASP A 78 -20.01 8.38 -2.36
N GLU A 79 -19.41 8.48 -1.16
CA GLU A 79 -19.81 9.47 -0.16
C GLU A 79 -19.62 10.90 -0.66
N LEU A 80 -18.51 11.19 -1.34
CA LEU A 80 -18.26 12.52 -1.92
C LEU A 80 -19.29 12.88 -3.00
N LYS A 81 -19.62 11.93 -3.90
CA LYS A 81 -20.68 12.13 -4.89
C LYS A 81 -22.06 12.34 -4.25
N ALA A 82 -22.34 11.65 -3.14
CA ALA A 82 -23.60 11.83 -2.41
C ALA A 82 -23.68 13.22 -1.77
N VAL A 83 -22.56 13.74 -1.26
CA VAL A 83 -22.47 15.11 -0.75
C VAL A 83 -22.60 16.14 -1.86
N GLU A 84 -21.92 15.95 -3.00
CA GLU A 84 -22.05 16.83 -4.18
C GLU A 84 -23.48 16.86 -4.74
N ALA A 85 -24.18 15.72 -4.72
CA ALA A 85 -25.58 15.65 -5.14
C ALA A 85 -26.53 16.40 -4.18
N LEU A 86 -26.29 16.31 -2.86
CA LEU A 86 -27.04 17.07 -1.86
C LEU A 86 -26.81 18.58 -1.98
N ASP A 87 -25.57 19.00 -2.26
CA ASP A 87 -25.23 20.41 -2.47
C ASP A 87 -25.96 20.98 -3.70
N ALA A 88 -25.97 20.23 -4.81
CA ALA A 88 -26.72 20.59 -6.01
C ALA A 88 -28.25 20.64 -5.80
N GLU A 89 -28.79 19.76 -4.95
CA GLU A 89 -30.22 19.77 -4.59
C GLU A 89 -30.57 20.99 -3.73
N ILE A 90 -29.71 21.34 -2.76
CA ILE A 90 -29.87 22.56 -1.94
C ILE A 90 -29.82 23.80 -2.81
N ASP A 91 -28.85 23.91 -3.72
CA ASP A 91 -28.73 25.03 -4.65
C ASP A 91 -29.97 25.15 -5.57
N ALA A 92 -30.53 24.04 -6.03
CA ALA A 92 -31.76 24.04 -6.81
C ALA A 92 -32.98 24.52 -6.00
N TYR A 93 -33.08 24.11 -4.73
CA TYR A 93 -34.14 24.56 -3.82
C TYR A 93 -34.01 26.04 -3.46
N LEU A 94 -32.79 26.54 -3.27
CA LEU A 94 -32.56 27.94 -2.94
C LEU A 94 -32.78 28.88 -4.14
N ASN A 95 -32.51 28.42 -5.37
CA ASN A 95 -32.76 29.19 -6.59
C ASN A 95 -34.21 29.16 -7.08
N THR A 96 -35.10 28.45 -6.39
CA THR A 96 -36.54 28.41 -6.69
C THR A 96 -37.40 29.30 -5.78
N ILE A 97 -36.76 30.08 -4.89
CA ILE A 97 -37.35 31.08 -3.99
C ILE A 97 -36.97 32.49 -4.49
#